data_AF-A0A2V5YM96-F1
#
_entry.id   AF-A0A2V5YM96-F1
#
_cell.length_a   1.000
_cell.length_b   1.000
_cell.length_c   1.000
_cell.angle_alpha   90.00
_cell.angle_beta   90.00
_cell.angle_gamma   90.00
#
_symmetry.space_group_name_H-M   'P 1'
#
loop_
_entity.id
_entity.type
_entity.pdbx_description
1 polymer ?
#
loop_
_entity_poly.entity_id
_entity_poly.type
_entity_poly.pdbx_seq_one_letter_code
_entity_poly.pdbx_strand_id
1 'polypeptide(L)'
;MSELNQLRVVFLLSLSLFFCAERVGAQQTPATASSPNASPTSTPAVFSVQILGELKRLQQAALTSDYAFRQVAHLSNNIGPRLSGSAQAAKAVEYVAGELKALGCEVHLEKVMVPHWVRGEETAALVQLPGQAENTTQKIVLCALGGSVATAPQGIEADVLVARNFDELLRKVVVAKHTVKQSFTVARVQAKPRDRARSRV
;
A
#
# COMPACT_ATOMS: atom_id res chain seq x y z
N MET A 1 46.20 45.66 13.95
CA MET A 1 46.24 44.60 14.98
C MET A 1 44.88 43.89 15.03
N SER A 2 44.53 43.09 14.03
CA SER A 2 43.17 42.52 13.95
C SER A 2 43.03 41.17 13.23
N GLU A 3 44.12 40.47 12.90
CA GLU A 3 44.03 39.18 12.19
C GLU A 3 44.75 38.02 12.91
N LEU A 4 45.74 38.28 13.78
CA LEU A 4 46.44 37.22 14.53
C LEU A 4 45.70 36.72 15.78
N ASN A 5 44.67 37.44 16.24
CA ASN A 5 43.91 37.08 17.45
C ASN A 5 42.62 36.29 17.15
N GLN A 6 42.11 36.39 15.91
CA GLN A 6 40.96 35.60 15.43
C GLN A 6 41.33 34.13 15.22
N LEU A 7 42.54 33.86 14.71
CA LEU A 7 42.99 32.50 14.41
C LEU A 7 43.34 31.66 15.66
N ARG A 8 43.63 32.32 16.80
CA ARG A 8 43.91 31.64 18.09
C ARG A 8 42.64 31.20 18.83
N VAL A 9 41.53 31.92 18.65
CA VAL A 9 40.25 31.59 19.31
C VAL A 9 39.55 30.42 18.63
N VAL A 10 39.66 30.30 17.31
CA VAL A 10 39.04 29.19 16.55
C VAL A 10 39.74 27.86 16.82
N PHE A 11 41.08 27.85 16.99
CA PHE A 11 41.83 26.61 17.22
C PHE A 11 41.66 26.04 18.64
N LEU A 12 41.35 26.88 19.64
CA LEU A 12 41.07 26.45 21.01
C LEU A 12 39.63 25.97 21.22
N LEU A 13 38.70 26.31 20.32
CA LEU A 13 37.32 25.84 20.35
C LEU A 13 37.11 24.50 19.61
N SER A 14 38.05 24.07 18.77
CA SER A 14 37.98 22.77 18.07
C SER A 14 38.59 21.60 18.84
N LEU A 15 39.38 21.85 19.90
CA LEU A 15 40.03 20.78 20.69
C LEU A 15 39.17 20.30 21.89
N SER A 16 38.08 20.99 22.22
CA SER A 16 37.16 20.63 23.31
C SER A 16 35.95 19.79 22.89
N LEU A 17 35.75 19.55 21.58
CA LEU A 17 34.65 18.72 21.07
C LEU A 17 35.08 17.29 20.65
N PHE A 18 36.38 16.99 20.70
CA PHE A 18 36.91 15.64 20.39
C PHE A 18 37.17 14.76 21.62
N PHE A 19 36.86 15.24 22.83
CA PHE A 19 37.11 14.52 24.09
C PHE A 19 35.82 14.25 24.89
N CYS A 20 34.76 13.84 24.19
CA CYS A 20 33.53 13.32 24.83
C CYS A 20 33.06 11.99 24.21
N ALA A 21 33.99 11.26 23.58
CA ALA A 21 33.74 9.94 23.02
C ALA A 21 34.51 8.85 23.79
N GLU A 22 34.32 8.78 25.10
CA GLU A 22 34.65 7.58 25.88
C GLU A 22 33.93 7.61 27.22
N ARG A 23 33.29 6.49 27.57
CA ARG A 23 32.48 6.19 28.78
C ARG A 23 30.96 6.23 28.58
N VAL A 24 30.46 5.47 27.61
CA VAL A 24 29.25 4.68 27.87
C VAL A 24 29.67 3.61 28.87
N GLY A 25 29.51 3.91 30.16
CA GLY A 25 29.55 2.88 31.19
C GLY A 25 28.47 1.86 30.83
N ALA A 26 28.86 0.61 30.66
CA ALA A 26 27.93 -0.50 30.58
C ALA A 26 27.05 -0.43 31.84
N GLN A 27 25.78 -0.07 31.64
CA GLN A 27 24.80 -0.13 32.70
C GLN A 27 24.71 -1.59 33.12
N GLN A 28 25.15 -1.89 34.34
CA GLN A 28 24.88 -3.17 34.96
C GLN A 28 23.37 -3.31 35.01
N THR A 29 22.83 -4.18 34.15
CA THR A 29 21.48 -4.69 34.31
C THR A 29 21.40 -5.24 35.72
N PRO A 30 20.51 -4.78 36.61
CA PRO A 30 20.31 -5.46 37.88
C PRO A 30 19.94 -6.90 37.52
N ALA A 31 20.81 -7.84 37.91
CA ALA A 31 20.51 -9.25 37.80
C ALA A 31 19.21 -9.46 38.59
N THR A 32 18.11 -9.60 37.86
CA THR A 32 16.85 -10.01 38.46
C THR A 32 17.11 -11.40 38.98
N ALA A 33 17.15 -11.55 40.30
CA ALA A 33 17.24 -12.84 40.94
C ALA A 33 16.11 -13.71 40.36
N SER A 34 16.46 -14.71 39.56
CA SER A 34 15.51 -15.68 39.06
C SER A 34 15.06 -16.54 40.24
N SER A 35 13.96 -16.15 40.88
CA SER A 35 13.27 -17.02 41.82
C SER A 35 12.86 -18.30 41.08
N PRO A 36 13.27 -19.49 41.54
CA PRO A 36 13.05 -20.75 40.81
C PRO A 36 11.63 -21.29 40.92
N ASN A 37 10.64 -20.46 41.29
CA ASN A 37 9.28 -20.92 41.58
C ASN A 37 8.22 -19.88 41.18
N ALA A 38 8.24 -19.43 39.93
CA ALA A 38 7.10 -18.73 39.35
C ALA A 38 6.12 -19.77 38.75
N SER A 39 5.25 -20.32 39.59
CA SER A 39 4.05 -21.00 39.10
C SER A 39 3.21 -19.98 38.33
N PRO A 40 2.74 -20.27 37.09
CA PRO A 40 1.93 -19.32 36.34
C PRO A 40 0.66 -19.03 37.13
N THR A 41 0.53 -17.81 37.63
CA THR A 41 -0.69 -17.35 38.28
C THR A 41 -1.74 -17.22 37.18
N SER A 42 -2.89 -17.89 37.34
CA SER A 42 -3.98 -17.83 36.38
C SER A 42 -4.37 -16.37 36.15
N THR A 43 -4.46 -15.95 34.89
CA THR A 43 -4.96 -14.63 34.53
C THR A 43 -6.33 -14.43 35.19
N PRO A 44 -6.54 -13.37 35.99
CA PRO A 44 -7.81 -13.13 36.65
C PRO A 44 -8.91 -12.98 35.59
N ALA A 45 -10.07 -13.56 35.85
CA ALA A 45 -11.22 -13.43 34.96
C ALA A 45 -11.64 -11.95 34.86
N VAL A 46 -11.42 -11.35 33.69
CA VAL A 46 -11.61 -9.92 33.44
C VAL A 46 -13.10 -9.54 33.30
N PHE A 47 -13.99 -10.51 33.03
CA PHE A 47 -15.40 -10.27 32.73
C PHE A 47 -16.35 -10.99 33.71
N SER A 48 -17.44 -10.32 34.06
CA SER A 48 -18.50 -10.89 34.91
C SER A 48 -19.29 -11.98 34.17
N VAL A 49 -19.91 -12.90 34.93
CA VAL A 49 -20.75 -13.96 34.36
C VAL A 49 -21.92 -13.40 33.53
N GLN A 50 -22.46 -12.25 33.93
CA GLN A 50 -23.50 -11.54 33.17
C GLN A 50 -23.01 -11.08 31.80
N ILE A 51 -21.84 -10.41 31.74
CA ILE A 51 -21.22 -9.97 30.48
C ILE A 51 -20.97 -11.18 29.57
N LEU A 52 -20.47 -12.29 30.12
CA LEU A 52 -20.25 -13.51 29.33
C LEU A 52 -21.57 -14.07 28.75
N GLY A 53 -22.67 -13.97 29.49
CA GLY A 53 -24.01 -14.32 29.00
C GLY A 53 -24.50 -13.40 27.89
N GLU A 54 -24.28 -12.10 28.01
CA GLU A 54 -24.65 -11.10 27.00
C GLU A 54 -23.84 -11.25 25.71
N LEU A 55 -22.52 -11.46 25.82
CA LEU A 55 -21.65 -11.71 24.66
C LEU A 55 -22.08 -12.95 23.88
N LYS A 56 -22.50 -14.03 24.58
CA LYS A 56 -23.05 -15.23 23.92
C LYS A 56 -24.34 -14.93 23.17
N ARG A 57 -25.23 -14.10 23.73
CA ARG A 57 -26.47 -13.69 23.06
C ARG A 57 -26.19 -12.85 21.82
N LEU A 58 -25.25 -11.89 21.91
CA LEU A 58 -24.83 -11.08 20.76
C LEU A 58 -24.20 -11.93 19.66
N GLN A 59 -23.32 -12.86 20.03
CA GLN A 59 -22.74 -13.82 19.08
C GLN A 59 -23.83 -14.64 18.40
N GLN A 60 -24.78 -15.19 19.16
CA GLN A 60 -25.86 -15.99 18.60
C GLN A 60 -26.71 -15.17 17.62
N ALA A 61 -27.07 -13.94 17.99
CA ALA A 61 -27.84 -13.05 17.11
C ALA A 61 -27.07 -12.70 15.81
N ALA A 62 -25.75 -12.51 15.89
CA ALA A 62 -24.93 -12.25 14.72
C ALA A 62 -24.84 -13.47 13.78
N LEU A 63 -24.82 -14.69 14.34
CA LEU A 63 -24.74 -15.92 13.56
C LEU A 63 -26.09 -16.34 12.93
N THR A 64 -27.21 -15.96 13.53
CA THR A 64 -28.55 -16.30 13.02
C THR A 64 -29.14 -15.24 12.09
N SER A 65 -28.61 -14.02 12.11
CA SER A 65 -29.10 -12.91 11.29
C SER A 65 -28.40 -12.86 9.93
N ASP A 66 -29.17 -12.53 8.88
CA ASP A 66 -28.65 -12.29 7.54
C ASP A 66 -28.18 -10.85 7.31
N TYR A 67 -28.28 -10.00 8.34
CA TYR A 67 -28.09 -8.55 8.23
C TYR A 67 -26.76 -8.18 7.58
N ALA A 68 -25.64 -8.72 8.09
CA ALA A 68 -24.31 -8.45 7.57
C ALA A 68 -24.16 -8.86 6.09
N PHE A 69 -24.78 -9.97 5.71
CA PHE A 69 -24.79 -10.44 4.32
C PHE A 69 -25.54 -9.46 3.42
N ARG A 70 -26.70 -8.95 3.84
CA ARG A 70 -27.45 -7.95 3.06
C ARG A 70 -26.66 -6.66 2.88
N GLN A 71 -25.94 -6.19 3.89
CA GLN A 71 -25.12 -4.98 3.78
C GLN A 71 -23.98 -5.15 2.78
N VAL A 72 -23.22 -6.26 2.86
CA VAL A 72 -22.14 -6.51 1.90
C VAL A 72 -22.66 -6.82 0.50
N ALA A 73 -23.82 -7.47 0.38
CA ALA A 73 -24.49 -7.71 -0.90
C ALA A 73 -24.89 -6.40 -1.57
N HIS A 74 -25.50 -5.45 -0.84
CA HIS A 74 -25.84 -4.15 -1.40
C HIS A 74 -24.59 -3.37 -1.83
N LEU A 75 -23.56 -3.35 -0.98
CA LEU A 75 -22.27 -2.75 -1.34
C LEU A 75 -21.70 -3.38 -2.62
N SER A 76 -21.75 -4.70 -2.76
CA SER A 76 -21.06 -5.40 -3.86
C SER A 76 -21.87 -5.41 -5.17
N ASN A 77 -23.18 -5.63 -5.08
CA ASN A 77 -24.06 -5.82 -6.24
C ASN A 77 -24.64 -4.49 -6.74
N ASN A 78 -25.03 -3.59 -5.82
CA ASN A 78 -25.70 -2.35 -6.18
C ASN A 78 -24.72 -1.18 -6.35
N ILE A 79 -23.69 -1.10 -5.50
CA ILE A 79 -22.69 -0.01 -5.59
C ILE A 79 -21.49 -0.42 -6.45
N GLY A 80 -20.99 -1.65 -6.30
CA GLY A 80 -19.92 -2.19 -7.13
C GLY A 80 -18.51 -1.75 -6.69
N PRO A 81 -17.53 -1.63 -7.61
CA PRO A 81 -16.13 -1.33 -7.30
C PRO A 81 -15.93 0.07 -6.69
N ARG A 82 -15.27 0.15 -5.52
CA ARG A 82 -15.15 1.39 -4.72
C ARG A 82 -13.71 1.90 -4.61
N LEU A 83 -13.04 2.12 -5.75
CA LEU A 83 -11.70 2.71 -5.74
C LEU A 83 -11.77 4.13 -5.14
N SER A 84 -10.82 4.50 -4.29
CA SER A 84 -10.79 5.82 -3.65
C SER A 84 -10.88 6.94 -4.68
N GLY A 85 -11.76 7.92 -4.45
CA GLY A 85 -12.00 9.03 -5.37
C GLY A 85 -12.92 8.71 -6.55
N SER A 86 -13.47 7.49 -6.64
CA SER A 86 -14.53 7.15 -7.60
C SER A 86 -15.91 7.57 -7.11
N ALA A 87 -16.87 7.67 -8.03
CA ALA A 87 -18.28 7.95 -7.71
C ALA A 87 -18.89 6.84 -6.83
N GLN A 88 -18.51 5.58 -7.06
CA GLN A 88 -18.97 4.44 -6.29
C GLN A 88 -18.45 4.48 -4.84
N ALA A 89 -17.21 4.94 -4.62
CA ALA A 89 -16.69 5.14 -3.27
C ALA A 89 -17.47 6.22 -2.52
N ALA A 90 -17.76 7.36 -3.15
CA ALA A 90 -18.61 8.40 -2.56
C ALA A 90 -20.02 7.85 -2.22
N LYS A 91 -20.61 7.07 -3.14
CA LYS A 91 -21.92 6.45 -2.91
C LYS A 91 -21.92 5.47 -1.73
N ALA A 92 -20.83 4.75 -1.54
CA ALA A 92 -20.68 3.84 -0.42
C ALA A 92 -20.59 4.56 0.93
N VAL A 93 -19.92 5.72 0.98
CA VAL A 93 -19.87 6.57 2.18
C VAL A 93 -21.28 7.03 2.55
N GLU A 94 -22.04 7.55 1.59
CA GLU A 94 -23.44 7.96 1.80
C GLU A 94 -24.30 6.79 2.29
N TYR A 95 -24.16 5.63 1.66
CA TYR A 95 -24.92 4.43 2.02
C TYR A 95 -24.63 4.00 3.46
N VAL A 96 -23.37 3.80 3.83
CA VAL A 96 -23.01 3.37 5.18
C VAL A 96 -23.43 4.40 6.23
N ALA A 97 -23.27 5.69 5.94
CA ALA A 97 -23.72 6.75 6.83
C ALA A 97 -25.25 6.73 7.03
N GLY A 98 -26.01 6.46 5.97
CA GLY A 98 -27.46 6.30 6.02
C GLY A 98 -27.88 5.09 6.86
N GLU A 99 -27.25 3.93 6.63
CA GLU A 99 -27.53 2.70 7.37
C GLU A 99 -27.24 2.85 8.88
N LEU A 100 -26.11 3.48 9.23
CA LEU A 100 -25.76 3.74 10.62
C LEU A 100 -26.74 4.71 11.30
N LYS A 101 -27.19 5.76 10.58
CA LYS A 101 -28.23 6.67 11.09
C LYS A 101 -29.56 5.95 11.29
N ALA A 102 -29.94 5.05 10.37
CA ALA A 102 -31.16 4.26 10.49
C ALA A 102 -31.13 3.30 11.69
N LEU A 103 -29.95 2.83 12.09
CA LEU A 103 -29.75 2.06 13.33
C LEU A 103 -29.80 2.92 14.61
N GLY A 104 -29.91 4.24 14.49
CA GLY A 104 -29.93 5.17 15.63
C GLY A 104 -28.54 5.58 16.12
N CYS A 105 -27.48 5.34 15.35
CA CYS A 105 -26.14 5.80 15.71
C CYS A 105 -25.95 7.29 15.42
N GLU A 106 -25.12 7.95 16.22
CA GLU A 106 -24.58 9.27 15.90
C GLU A 106 -23.48 9.11 14.83
N VAL A 107 -23.63 9.81 13.69
CA VAL A 107 -22.75 9.63 12.51
C VAL A 107 -22.17 10.96 12.06
N HIS A 108 -20.84 10.98 11.96
CA HIS A 108 -20.06 12.10 11.43
C HIS A 108 -19.25 11.67 10.21
N LEU A 109 -19.15 12.54 9.21
CA LEU A 109 -18.35 12.29 8.02
C LEU A 109 -17.09 13.17 8.04
N GLU A 110 -15.94 12.52 8.06
CA GLU A 110 -14.64 13.18 8.02
C GLU A 110 -14.09 13.22 6.59
N LYS A 111 -13.75 14.43 6.14
CA LYS A 111 -13.29 14.64 4.78
C LYS A 111 -11.84 14.20 4.62
N VAL A 112 -11.57 13.36 3.61
CA VAL A 112 -10.22 12.88 3.31
C VAL A 112 -9.83 13.22 1.87
N MET A 113 -8.59 13.70 1.69
CA MET A 113 -8.05 13.97 0.36
C MET A 113 -7.35 12.73 -0.17
N VAL A 114 -7.76 12.25 -1.35
CA VAL A 114 -7.19 11.05 -1.98
C VAL A 114 -6.63 11.34 -3.37
N PRO A 115 -5.61 10.60 -3.82
CA PRO A 115 -5.19 10.65 -5.21
C PRO A 115 -6.30 10.11 -6.12
N HIS A 116 -6.52 10.77 -7.25
CA HIS A 116 -7.49 10.36 -8.26
C HIS A 116 -6.75 9.74 -9.45
N TRP A 117 -6.91 8.43 -9.64
CA TRP A 117 -6.38 7.71 -10.80
C TRP A 117 -7.53 7.02 -11.50
N VAL A 118 -7.67 7.28 -12.80
CA VAL A 118 -8.70 6.68 -13.65
C VAL A 118 -8.03 5.81 -14.69
N ARG A 119 -8.32 4.52 -14.58
CA ARG A 119 -7.98 3.51 -15.58
C ARG A 119 -8.70 3.85 -16.89
N GLY A 120 -8.00 3.81 -18.02
CA GLY A 120 -8.62 3.88 -19.34
C GLY A 120 -8.42 2.57 -20.12
N GLU A 121 -8.33 2.67 -21.44
CA GLU A 121 -8.21 1.51 -22.33
C GLU A 121 -6.87 0.80 -22.15
N GLU A 122 -6.87 -0.53 -22.17
CA GLU A 122 -5.67 -1.33 -22.04
C GLU A 122 -5.73 -2.50 -23.02
N THR A 123 -4.77 -2.57 -23.95
CA THR A 123 -4.61 -3.75 -24.80
C THR A 123 -3.13 -4.11 -24.97
N ALA A 124 -2.85 -5.39 -25.23
CA ALA A 124 -1.54 -5.81 -25.73
C ALA A 124 -1.66 -7.08 -26.57
N ALA A 125 -0.62 -7.28 -27.38
CA ALA A 125 -0.44 -8.47 -28.17
C ALA A 125 1.06 -8.81 -28.32
N LEU A 126 1.35 -10.11 -28.42
CA LEU A 126 2.60 -10.56 -29.01
C LEU A 126 2.49 -10.38 -30.52
N VAL A 127 3.38 -9.56 -31.09
CA VAL A 127 3.42 -9.27 -32.53
C VAL A 127 4.49 -10.08 -33.24
N GLN A 128 5.53 -10.51 -32.51
CA GLN A 128 6.60 -11.31 -33.06
C GLN A 128 7.08 -12.34 -32.04
N LEU A 129 6.97 -13.61 -32.41
CA LEU A 129 7.51 -14.73 -31.65
C LEU A 129 8.20 -15.71 -32.61
N PRO A 130 9.38 -16.26 -32.26
CA PRO A 130 10.01 -17.31 -33.07
C PRO A 130 9.07 -18.51 -33.27
N GLY A 131 8.84 -18.91 -34.52
CA GLY A 131 7.93 -20.00 -34.88
C GLY A 131 6.45 -19.62 -34.97
N GLN A 132 6.12 -18.33 -34.85
CA GLN A 132 4.77 -17.82 -35.09
C GLN A 132 4.45 -17.79 -36.59
N ALA A 133 3.20 -18.08 -36.94
CA ALA A 133 2.71 -17.92 -38.32
C ALA A 133 2.85 -16.47 -38.79
N GLU A 134 3.29 -16.29 -40.04
CA GLU A 134 3.51 -14.97 -40.63
C GLU A 134 2.25 -14.10 -40.56
N ASN A 135 2.43 -12.81 -40.25
CA ASN A 135 1.36 -11.82 -40.15
C ASN A 135 0.24 -12.14 -39.14
N THR A 136 0.55 -12.91 -38.09
CA THR A 136 -0.39 -13.16 -36.99
C THR A 136 0.00 -12.40 -35.73
N THR A 137 -0.94 -12.25 -34.80
CA THR A 137 -0.71 -11.65 -33.47
C THR A 137 -1.41 -12.48 -32.41
N GLN A 138 -0.84 -12.57 -31.22
CA GLN A 138 -1.47 -13.24 -30.08
C GLN A 138 -1.94 -12.22 -29.04
N LYS A 139 -3.25 -12.13 -28.80
CA LYS A 139 -3.84 -11.25 -27.79
C LYS A 139 -3.37 -11.63 -26.38
N ILE A 140 -3.09 -10.61 -25.56
CA ILE A 140 -2.76 -10.76 -24.14
C ILE A 140 -3.83 -10.04 -23.32
N VAL A 141 -4.39 -10.76 -22.35
CA VAL A 141 -5.26 -10.15 -21.34
C VAL A 141 -4.37 -9.58 -20.25
N LEU A 142 -4.44 -8.28 -20.03
CA LEU A 142 -3.63 -7.58 -19.04
C LEU A 142 -4.49 -6.62 -18.20
N CYS A 143 -3.86 -6.14 -17.15
CA CYS A 143 -4.42 -5.18 -16.21
C CYS A 143 -3.33 -4.16 -15.87
N ALA A 144 -3.60 -2.87 -16.11
CA ALA A 144 -2.69 -1.79 -15.77
C ALA A 144 -2.50 -1.73 -14.27
N LEU A 145 -1.24 -1.59 -13.85
CA LEU A 145 -0.91 -1.38 -12.44
C LEU A 145 -1.47 -0.03 -11.98
N GLY A 146 -2.03 0.00 -10.76
CA GLY A 146 -2.54 1.23 -10.16
C GLY A 146 -1.45 2.31 -10.12
N GLY A 147 -1.74 3.48 -10.68
CA GLY A 147 -0.79 4.59 -10.75
C GLY A 147 0.14 4.57 -11.97
N SER A 148 0.04 3.58 -12.86
CA SER A 148 0.75 3.60 -14.15
C SER A 148 0.33 4.79 -15.01
N VAL A 149 1.27 5.31 -15.77
CA VAL A 149 1.05 6.36 -16.78
C VAL A 149 0.56 5.75 -18.09
N ALA A 150 -0.04 6.58 -18.94
CA ALA A 150 -0.44 6.17 -20.27
C ALA A 150 0.78 5.93 -21.17
N THR A 151 0.64 4.97 -22.09
CA THR A 151 1.49 4.89 -23.27
C THR A 151 1.19 6.06 -24.22
N ALA A 152 2.12 6.38 -25.12
CA ALA A 152 1.87 7.36 -26.18
C ALA A 152 0.65 6.98 -27.06
N PRO A 153 -0.01 7.94 -27.75
CA PRO A 153 -1.20 7.66 -28.55
C PRO A 153 -1.04 6.55 -29.59
N GLN A 154 0.16 6.42 -30.15
CA GLN A 154 0.56 5.39 -31.11
C GLN A 154 0.88 4.01 -30.50
N GLY A 155 0.84 3.88 -29.16
CA GLY A 155 1.24 2.66 -28.45
C GLY A 155 2.76 2.55 -28.26
N ILE A 156 3.20 1.42 -27.69
CA ILE A 156 4.62 1.09 -27.52
C ILE A 156 4.83 -0.34 -28.03
N GLU A 157 5.78 -0.50 -28.94
CA GLU A 157 6.33 -1.79 -29.38
C GLU A 157 7.78 -1.88 -28.91
N ALA A 158 8.13 -2.94 -28.19
CA ALA A 158 9.46 -3.13 -27.60
C ALA A 158 9.80 -4.61 -27.40
N ASP A 159 11.09 -4.93 -27.36
CA ASP A 159 11.57 -6.25 -26.98
C ASP A 159 11.27 -6.55 -25.49
N VAL A 160 10.89 -7.79 -25.19
CA VAL A 160 10.64 -8.28 -23.83
C VAL A 160 11.91 -8.82 -23.22
N LEU A 161 12.24 -8.30 -22.04
CA LEU A 161 13.26 -8.84 -21.17
C LEU A 161 12.61 -9.67 -20.07
N VAL A 162 12.73 -11.00 -20.15
CA VAL A 162 12.24 -11.90 -19.10
C VAL A 162 13.22 -11.90 -17.93
N ALA A 163 12.72 -11.64 -16.72
CA ALA A 163 13.48 -11.72 -15.47
C ALA A 163 12.62 -12.37 -14.38
N ARG A 164 13.23 -13.15 -13.48
CA ARG A 164 12.52 -13.86 -12.39
C ARG A 164 12.30 -12.99 -11.15
N ASN A 165 13.15 -11.99 -10.95
CA ASN A 165 13.10 -11.07 -9.82
C ASN A 165 13.77 -9.73 -10.17
N PHE A 166 13.63 -8.75 -9.26
CA PHE A 166 14.18 -7.42 -9.45
C PHE A 166 15.72 -7.39 -9.52
N ASP A 167 16.43 -8.26 -8.78
CA ASP A 167 17.90 -8.32 -8.82
C ASP A 167 18.42 -8.81 -10.17
N GLU A 168 17.75 -9.81 -10.76
CA GLU A 168 18.02 -10.28 -12.11
C GLU A 168 17.70 -9.19 -13.14
N LEU A 169 16.57 -8.49 -12.99
CA LEU A 169 16.20 -7.38 -13.87
C LEU A 169 17.27 -6.29 -13.86
N LEU A 170 17.70 -5.83 -12.68
CA LEU A 170 18.72 -4.79 -12.56
C LEU A 170 20.05 -5.21 -13.19
N ARG A 171 20.49 -6.46 -12.98
CA ARG A 171 21.69 -7.00 -13.64
C ARG A 171 21.53 -7.06 -15.16
N LYS A 172 20.37 -7.50 -15.66
CA LYS A 172 20.10 -7.59 -17.09
C LYS A 172 19.97 -6.22 -17.75
N VAL A 173 19.35 -5.23 -17.10
CA VAL A 173 19.24 -3.85 -17.63
C VAL A 173 20.62 -3.23 -17.84
N VAL A 174 21.60 -3.55 -16.97
CA VAL A 174 23.00 -3.12 -17.14
C VAL A 174 23.68 -3.84 -18.31
N VAL A 175 23.30 -5.08 -18.61
CA VAL A 175 23.92 -5.96 -19.64
C VAL A 175 23.20 -5.90 -21.00
N ALA A 176 21.95 -5.44 -21.05
CA ALA A 176 21.04 -5.50 -22.19
C ALA A 176 21.37 -4.56 -23.37
N LYS A 177 22.66 -4.28 -23.62
CA LYS A 177 23.08 -3.82 -24.95
C LYS A 177 22.90 -4.90 -26.01
N HIS A 178 22.91 -6.19 -25.64
CA HIS A 178 22.67 -7.31 -26.56
C HIS A 178 21.83 -8.43 -25.93
N THR A 179 20.78 -8.88 -26.64
CA THR A 179 20.01 -10.15 -26.47
C THR A 179 18.87 -10.08 -25.42
N VAL A 180 17.59 -10.41 -25.68
CA VAL A 180 16.89 -11.40 -26.53
C VAL A 180 15.72 -10.69 -27.25
N LYS A 181 15.54 -10.94 -28.56
CA LYS A 181 14.45 -10.35 -29.35
C LYS A 181 13.17 -11.16 -29.20
N GLN A 182 12.30 -10.77 -28.29
CA GLN A 182 10.88 -11.12 -28.36
C GLN A 182 10.11 -9.82 -28.41
N SER A 183 9.69 -9.39 -29.60
CA SER A 183 9.02 -8.10 -29.79
C SER A 183 7.58 -8.21 -29.28
N PHE A 184 7.27 -7.45 -28.23
CA PHE A 184 5.95 -7.35 -27.62
C PHE A 184 5.39 -5.96 -27.91
N THR A 185 4.16 -5.93 -28.40
CA THR A 185 3.45 -4.67 -28.55
C THR A 185 2.47 -4.52 -27.40
N VAL A 186 2.76 -3.57 -26.51
CA VAL A 186 1.72 -3.01 -25.66
C VAL A 186 0.91 -2.07 -26.55
N ALA A 187 -0.12 -2.63 -27.17
CA ALA A 187 -1.06 -1.86 -27.97
C ALA A 187 -1.93 -1.02 -27.02
N ARG A 188 -1.38 0.11 -26.57
CA ARG A 188 -2.09 1.18 -25.89
C ARG A 188 -2.62 0.82 -24.48
N VAL A 189 -1.96 1.37 -23.46
CA VAL A 189 -2.57 1.62 -22.15
C VAL A 189 -2.88 3.11 -22.09
N GLN A 190 -4.13 3.51 -22.34
CA GLN A 190 -4.59 4.85 -22.00
C GLN A 190 -4.89 4.87 -20.51
N ALA A 191 -4.00 5.41 -19.68
CA ALA A 191 -4.42 5.91 -18.38
C ALA A 191 -4.82 7.38 -18.56
N LYS A 192 -5.91 7.86 -17.96
CA LYS A 192 -6.16 9.31 -17.97
C LYS A 192 -4.94 9.97 -17.30
N PRO A 193 -4.36 11.06 -17.87
CA PRO A 193 -3.26 11.77 -17.23
C PRO A 193 -3.63 12.06 -15.78
N ARG A 194 -2.63 11.95 -14.88
CA ARG A 194 -2.82 12.26 -13.47
C ARG A 194 -3.25 13.72 -13.33
N ASP A 195 -4.56 13.96 -13.26
CA ASP A 195 -5.07 15.20 -12.71
C ASP A 195 -4.52 15.28 -11.29
N ARG A 196 -3.63 16.24 -11.02
CA ARG A 196 -3.21 16.55 -9.65
C ARG A 196 -4.37 17.09 -8.80
N ALA A 197 -5.59 17.12 -9.33
CA ALA A 197 -6.80 17.37 -8.58
C ALA A 197 -6.99 16.24 -7.55
N ARG A 198 -6.73 16.57 -6.29
CA ARG A 198 -7.11 15.72 -5.16
C ARG A 198 -8.64 15.62 -5.19
N SER A 199 -9.18 14.46 -5.51
CA SER A 199 -10.63 14.23 -5.42
C SER A 199 -11.04 14.23 -3.95
N ARG A 200 -12.17 14.87 -3.66
CA ARG A 200 -12.79 14.83 -2.33
C ARG A 200 -13.59 13.54 -2.25
N VAL A 201 -13.37 12.77 -1.19
CA VAL A 201 -14.23 11.67 -0.77
C VAL A 201 -14.91 12.11 0.52
#